data_AF-A0A9X7J1W5-F1
#
_entry.id   AF-A0A9X7J1W5-F1
#
_cell.length_a   1.000
_cell.length_b   1.000
_cell.length_c   1.000
_cell.angle_alpha   90.00
_cell.angle_beta   90.00
_cell.angle_gamma   90.00
#
_symmetry.space_group_name_H-M   'P 1'
#
loop_
_entity.id
_entity.type
_entity.pdbx_description
1 polymer ?
#
loop_
_entity_poly.entity_id
_entity_poly.type
_entity_poly.pdbx_seq_one_letter_code
_entity_poly.pdbx_strand_id
1 'polypeptide(L)'
;MEAKKGVNSRYATLLARDVLPVQTAHLKESFELAPASKLAEAACMATNQAIEAWEKNQGTRRLKPGELLLEQEGRKIAIPLLTQEVLPHLKEGRSPRAVRRELEMLQFLRLKELNPGASVEDFWHLVNQAELSLKRGGKSAEVLPERPLDAETLKPGGRQHVGGEIPPEALKPAIATLVDQWGARPAQAEGMVTLAARLYTWCCPKVEELDPGQLVWLAHGTRKSRRTDPRLFQPVVLTLLTPEEQHWPLNTTADLKRLKIRQIERITAEAWRQDGVLTTLDLEWLLGISPSLIRQLLEAYHERFGVLLPTAGTVLDMGRTLTHKALVVEMALEGLTTQEIARRIYHTPEAVDNYLRLFDRVLLLRYYHVPASAMMRITGHSQSLLEEHLALVEKHFPDEESLVSYIGKRGIKLEKSS
;
A
#
# COMPACT_ATOMS: atom_id res chain seq x y z
N MET A 1 -31.41 3.23 17.49
CA MET A 1 -30.60 2.07 17.06
C MET A 1 -29.15 2.48 17.09
N GLU A 2 -28.44 2.11 18.15
CA GLU A 2 -27.03 2.43 18.33
C GLU A 2 -26.19 1.65 17.30
N ALA A 3 -25.38 2.38 16.53
CA ALA A 3 -24.44 1.80 15.59
C ALA A 3 -23.42 0.95 16.37
N LYS A 4 -23.40 -0.36 16.11
CA LYS A 4 -22.40 -1.30 16.64
C LYS A 4 -20.98 -0.78 16.34
N LYS A 5 -20.33 -0.20 17.35
CA LYS A 5 -18.87 -0.03 17.42
C LYS A 5 -18.24 -1.42 17.27
N GLY A 6 -17.63 -1.71 16.12
CA GLY A 6 -16.75 -2.88 16.00
C GLY A 6 -16.52 -3.45 14.61
N VAL A 7 -17.44 -3.27 13.64
CA VAL A 7 -17.37 -4.04 12.38
C VAL A 7 -16.86 -3.24 11.17
N ASN A 8 -16.90 -1.90 11.19
CA ASN A 8 -16.59 -1.06 10.02
C ASN A 8 -15.22 -0.35 10.00
N SER A 9 -14.34 -0.61 10.98
CA SER A 9 -13.02 0.06 11.03
C SER A 9 -12.04 -0.44 9.97
N ARG A 10 -12.15 -1.71 9.53
CA ARG A 10 -11.13 -2.33 8.66
C ARG A 10 -11.12 -1.71 7.27
N TYR A 11 -12.30 -1.55 6.66
CA TYR A 11 -12.44 -1.05 5.28
C TYR A 11 -12.54 0.48 5.18
N ALA A 12 -12.51 1.18 6.32
CA ALA A 12 -12.58 2.65 6.35
C ALA A 12 -11.45 3.31 5.54
N THR A 13 -10.28 2.67 5.45
CA THR A 13 -9.14 3.15 4.68
C THR A 13 -9.38 3.10 3.17
N LEU A 14 -10.22 2.19 2.66
CA LEU A 14 -10.56 2.13 1.22
C LEU A 14 -11.33 3.38 0.77
N LEU A 15 -12.20 3.90 1.64
CA LEU A 15 -12.99 5.11 1.35
C LEU A 15 -12.15 6.38 1.32
N ALA A 16 -10.96 6.35 1.93
CA ALA A 16 -10.02 7.46 1.90
C ALA A 16 -9.15 7.46 0.63
N ARG A 17 -9.11 6.35 -0.12
CA ARG A 17 -8.31 6.19 -1.35
C ARG A 17 -9.03 6.75 -2.56
N ASP A 18 -9.42 8.00 -2.47
CA ASP A 18 -10.01 8.75 -3.56
C ASP A 18 -9.34 10.12 -3.65
N VAL A 19 -9.41 10.73 -4.83
CA VAL A 19 -8.77 12.00 -5.16
C VAL A 19 -9.30 13.11 -4.26
N LEU A 20 -10.61 13.13 -4.02
CA LEU A 20 -11.26 14.18 -3.24
C LEU A 20 -10.77 14.24 -1.77
N PRO A 21 -10.70 13.11 -1.01
CA PRO A 21 -10.05 13.08 0.30
C PRO A 21 -8.61 13.59 0.29
N VAL A 22 -7.79 13.18 -0.68
CA VAL A 22 -6.39 13.60 -0.80
C VAL A 22 -6.31 15.12 -1.02
N GLN A 23 -6.99 15.63 -2.04
CA GLN A 23 -7.03 17.07 -2.36
C GLN A 23 -7.48 17.89 -1.15
N THR A 24 -8.61 17.49 -0.55
CA THR A 24 -9.21 18.21 0.57
C THR A 24 -8.27 18.27 1.76
N ALA A 25 -7.55 17.19 2.05
CA ALA A 25 -6.62 17.16 3.17
C ALA A 25 -5.41 18.07 2.92
N HIS A 26 -4.83 18.08 1.71
CA HIS A 26 -3.75 19.00 1.35
C HIS A 26 -4.19 20.47 1.35
N LEU A 27 -5.40 20.78 0.87
CA LEU A 27 -5.94 22.14 0.89
C LEU A 27 -6.18 22.63 2.33
N LYS A 28 -6.68 21.76 3.22
CA LYS A 28 -6.90 22.11 4.63
C LYS A 28 -5.60 22.54 5.31
N GLU A 29 -4.50 21.83 5.07
CA GLU A 29 -3.19 22.21 5.60
C GLU A 29 -2.63 23.46 4.93
N SER A 30 -2.58 23.49 3.59
CA SER A 30 -1.88 24.54 2.84
C SER A 30 -2.53 25.93 2.99
N PHE A 31 -3.83 25.96 3.29
CA PHE A 31 -4.61 27.20 3.48
C PHE A 31 -5.08 27.38 4.93
N GLU A 32 -4.55 26.61 5.88
CA GLU A 32 -4.86 26.69 7.32
C GLU A 32 -6.37 26.66 7.62
N LEU A 33 -7.12 25.81 6.91
CA LEU A 33 -8.56 25.72 7.03
C LEU A 33 -8.98 24.77 8.15
N ALA A 34 -10.20 24.97 8.67
CA ALA A 34 -10.76 24.11 9.70
C ALA A 34 -10.84 22.62 9.26
N PRO A 35 -10.75 21.65 10.19
CA PRO A 35 -10.80 20.21 9.86
C PRO A 35 -12.05 19.78 9.08
N ALA A 36 -13.19 20.43 9.31
CA ALA A 36 -14.47 20.21 8.60
C ALA A 36 -14.77 21.32 7.57
N SER A 37 -13.73 21.91 6.96
CA SER A 37 -13.89 23.00 5.99
C SER A 37 -14.63 22.54 4.74
N LYS A 38 -15.88 23.02 4.60
CA LYS A 38 -16.69 22.87 3.39
C LYS A 38 -16.11 23.64 2.19
N LEU A 39 -15.36 24.72 2.45
CA LEU A 39 -14.70 25.50 1.40
C LEU A 39 -13.62 24.68 0.68
N ALA A 40 -12.86 23.87 1.42
CA ALA A 40 -11.85 22.97 0.83
C ALA A 40 -12.51 21.92 -0.05
N GLU A 41 -13.58 21.28 0.44
CA GLU A 41 -14.33 20.27 -0.31
C GLU A 41 -14.95 20.87 -1.59
N ALA A 42 -15.55 22.06 -1.48
CA ALA A 42 -16.11 22.78 -2.61
C ALA A 42 -15.06 23.14 -3.67
N ALA A 43 -13.88 23.59 -3.24
CA ALA A 43 -12.79 23.91 -4.16
C ALA A 43 -12.33 22.68 -4.95
N CYS A 44 -12.14 21.55 -4.27
CA CYS A 44 -11.79 20.29 -4.92
C CYS A 44 -12.88 19.83 -5.89
N MET A 45 -14.16 19.82 -5.46
CA MET A 45 -15.28 19.39 -6.31
C MET A 45 -15.43 20.27 -7.54
N ALA A 46 -15.43 21.59 -7.39
CA ALA A 46 -15.54 22.53 -8.50
C ALA A 46 -14.35 22.40 -9.46
N THR A 47 -13.14 22.20 -8.93
CA THR A 47 -11.94 21.98 -9.74
C THR A 47 -12.04 20.69 -10.55
N ASN A 48 -12.42 19.58 -9.92
CA ASN A 48 -12.54 18.29 -10.59
C ASN A 48 -13.61 18.33 -11.70
N GLN A 49 -14.76 18.95 -11.44
CA GLN A 49 -15.81 19.14 -12.44
C GLN A 49 -15.34 20.00 -13.62
N ALA A 50 -14.60 21.07 -13.36
CA ALA A 50 -14.07 21.94 -14.40
C ALA A 50 -13.04 21.20 -15.28
N ILE A 51 -12.16 20.40 -14.67
CA ILE A 51 -11.20 19.55 -15.38
C ILE A 51 -11.93 18.50 -16.22
N GLU A 52 -12.85 17.73 -15.63
CA GLU A 52 -13.62 16.69 -16.34
C GLU A 52 -14.40 17.27 -17.54
N ALA A 53 -15.00 18.45 -17.40
CA ALA A 53 -15.69 19.13 -18.49
C ALA A 53 -14.75 19.58 -19.61
N TRP A 54 -13.58 20.13 -19.25
CA TRP A 54 -12.57 20.54 -20.22
C TRP A 54 -11.97 19.34 -20.97
N GLU A 55 -11.63 18.26 -20.26
CA GLU A 55 -11.07 17.04 -20.85
C GLU A 55 -12.04 16.36 -21.81
N LYS A 56 -13.33 16.33 -21.45
CA LYS A 56 -14.40 15.84 -22.32
C LYS A 56 -14.45 16.57 -23.65
N ASN A 57 -14.22 17.89 -23.66
CA ASN A 57 -14.20 18.69 -24.88
C ASN A 57 -12.94 18.46 -25.72
N GLN A 58 -11.81 18.11 -25.10
CA GLN A 58 -10.54 17.83 -25.76
C GLN A 58 -10.40 16.36 -26.20
N GLY A 59 -11.33 15.48 -25.80
CA GLY A 59 -11.22 14.05 -26.01
C GLY A 59 -10.09 13.40 -25.19
N THR A 60 -9.57 14.08 -24.17
CA THR A 60 -8.56 13.52 -23.26
C THR A 60 -9.27 12.68 -22.20
N ARG A 61 -8.73 11.50 -21.89
CA ARG A 61 -9.27 10.64 -20.83
C ARG A 61 -8.21 10.37 -19.78
N ARG A 62 -8.57 10.61 -18.52
CA ARG A 62 -7.80 10.18 -17.36
C ARG A 62 -8.46 9.01 -16.67
N LEU A 63 -7.64 8.23 -15.97
CA LEU A 63 -8.09 7.17 -15.09
C LEU A 63 -8.15 7.68 -13.67
N LYS A 64 -9.21 7.34 -12.94
CA LYS A 64 -9.33 7.62 -11.52
C LYS A 64 -8.51 6.59 -10.73
N PRO A 65 -8.00 6.93 -9.53
CA PRO A 65 -7.37 5.95 -8.67
C PRO A 65 -8.27 4.74 -8.42
N GLY A 66 -7.70 3.55 -8.56
CA GLY A 66 -8.43 2.29 -8.47
C GLY A 66 -9.12 1.85 -9.77
N GLU A 67 -9.01 2.58 -10.88
CA GLU A 67 -9.40 2.09 -12.19
C GLU A 67 -8.25 1.31 -12.85
N LEU A 68 -8.48 0.03 -13.12
CA LEU A 68 -7.58 -0.83 -13.86
C LEU A 68 -7.74 -0.60 -15.36
N LEU A 69 -6.65 -0.20 -16.01
CA LEU A 69 -6.57 -0.16 -17.46
C LEU A 69 -6.38 -1.58 -17.98
N LEU A 70 -7.27 -2.04 -18.84
CA LEU A 70 -7.12 -3.28 -19.59
C LEU A 70 -7.20 -2.98 -21.08
N GLU A 71 -6.76 -3.92 -21.90
CA GLU A 71 -6.91 -3.88 -23.34
C GLU A 71 -7.59 -5.15 -23.83
N GLN A 72 -8.61 -5.00 -24.66
CA GLN A 72 -9.36 -6.09 -25.28
C GLN A 72 -9.53 -5.75 -26.76
N GLU A 73 -9.05 -6.63 -27.64
CA GLU A 73 -9.17 -6.46 -29.10
C GLU A 73 -8.66 -5.09 -29.61
N GLY A 74 -7.56 -4.58 -29.03
CA GLY A 74 -6.98 -3.27 -29.38
C GLY A 74 -7.72 -2.07 -28.78
N ARG A 75 -8.75 -2.28 -27.96
CA ARG A 75 -9.50 -1.22 -27.27
C ARG A 75 -9.16 -1.19 -25.79
N LYS A 76 -8.75 -0.01 -25.31
CA LYS A 76 -8.47 0.25 -23.90
C LYS A 76 -9.78 0.44 -23.10
N ILE A 77 -9.89 -0.24 -21.97
CA ILE A 77 -11.01 -0.17 -21.03
C ILE A 77 -10.53 0.16 -19.62
N ALA A 78 -11.30 0.98 -18.92
CA ALA A 78 -11.11 1.25 -17.49
C ALA A 78 -12.11 0.40 -16.69
N ILE A 79 -11.62 -0.49 -15.84
CA ILE A 79 -12.44 -1.30 -14.93
C ILE A 79 -12.26 -0.77 -13.50
N PRO A 80 -13.32 -0.27 -12.84
CA PRO A 80 -13.18 0.28 -11.49
C PRO A 80 -13.01 -0.85 -10.47
N LEU A 81 -11.82 -1.00 -9.89
CA LEU A 81 -11.58 -1.85 -8.71
C LEU A 81 -11.98 -1.14 -7.41
N LEU A 82 -12.13 0.17 -7.45
CA LEU A 82 -12.55 1.01 -6.33
C LEU A 82 -13.51 2.07 -6.87
N THR A 83 -14.74 2.16 -6.33
CA THR A 83 -15.74 3.15 -6.78
C THR A 83 -16.58 3.69 -5.63
N GLN A 84 -16.86 4.99 -5.68
CA GLN A 84 -17.77 5.67 -4.74
C GLN A 84 -19.23 5.25 -4.91
N GLU A 85 -19.57 4.50 -5.97
CA GLU A 85 -20.93 3.96 -6.16
C GLU A 85 -21.27 2.85 -5.16
N VAL A 86 -20.28 2.04 -4.76
CA VAL A 86 -20.51 0.83 -3.95
C VAL A 86 -19.83 0.89 -2.59
N LEU A 87 -18.69 1.57 -2.47
CA LEU A 87 -17.94 1.62 -1.21
C LEU A 87 -18.70 2.26 -0.04
N PRO A 88 -19.54 3.30 -0.21
CA PRO A 88 -20.33 3.85 0.89
C PRO A 88 -21.24 2.82 1.56
N HIS A 89 -21.70 1.80 0.82
CA HIS A 89 -22.50 0.71 1.38
C HIS A 89 -21.77 -0.07 2.48
N LEU A 90 -20.43 -0.07 2.50
CA LEU A 90 -19.66 -0.62 3.62
C LEU A 90 -19.95 0.16 4.91
N LYS A 91 -19.94 1.51 4.85
CA LYS A 91 -20.25 2.37 6.02
C LYS A 91 -21.68 2.17 6.53
N GLU A 92 -22.61 1.91 5.62
CA GLU A 92 -24.02 1.62 5.92
C GLU A 92 -24.25 0.24 6.57
N GLY A 93 -23.19 -0.57 6.69
CA GLY A 93 -23.23 -1.85 7.38
C GLY A 93 -23.49 -3.06 6.48
N ARG A 94 -23.47 -2.90 5.14
CA ARG A 94 -23.49 -4.05 4.24
C ARG A 94 -22.22 -4.88 4.41
N SER A 95 -22.36 -6.20 4.24
CA SER A 95 -21.21 -7.09 4.36
C SER A 95 -20.19 -6.83 3.24
N PRO A 96 -18.88 -6.96 3.50
CA PRO A 96 -17.85 -6.81 2.47
C PRO A 96 -18.04 -7.74 1.27
N ARG A 97 -18.58 -8.94 1.50
CA ARG A 97 -18.90 -9.91 0.45
C ARG A 97 -19.99 -9.38 -0.49
N ALA A 98 -21.04 -8.78 0.05
CA ALA A 98 -22.11 -8.19 -0.77
C ALA A 98 -21.58 -7.02 -1.62
N VAL A 99 -20.81 -6.12 -1.01
CA VAL A 99 -20.16 -5.00 -1.71
C VAL A 99 -19.24 -5.49 -2.82
N ARG A 100 -18.46 -6.55 -2.58
CA ARG A 100 -17.64 -7.15 -3.65
C ARG A 100 -18.48 -7.69 -4.81
N ARG A 101 -19.61 -8.35 -4.53
CA ARG A 101 -20.48 -8.86 -5.60
C ARG A 101 -21.16 -7.75 -6.38
N GLU A 102 -21.59 -6.67 -5.72
CA GLU A 102 -22.10 -5.46 -6.39
C GLU A 102 -21.01 -4.84 -7.29
N LEU A 103 -19.77 -4.75 -6.79
CA LEU A 103 -18.64 -4.27 -7.57
C LEU A 103 -18.35 -5.16 -8.79
N GLU A 104 -18.33 -6.48 -8.63
CA GLU A 104 -18.15 -7.43 -9.74
C GLU A 104 -19.22 -7.27 -10.81
N MET A 105 -20.48 -7.05 -10.42
CA MET A 105 -21.57 -6.80 -11.37
C MET A 105 -21.32 -5.52 -12.19
N LEU A 106 -20.91 -4.42 -11.55
CA LEU A 106 -20.57 -3.18 -12.25
C LEU A 106 -19.40 -3.38 -13.22
N GLN A 107 -18.34 -4.06 -12.78
CA GLN A 107 -17.17 -4.31 -13.61
C GLN A 107 -17.51 -5.19 -14.82
N PHE A 108 -18.34 -6.22 -14.63
CA PHE A 108 -18.80 -7.08 -15.72
C PHE A 108 -19.67 -6.33 -16.73
N LEU A 109 -20.56 -5.45 -16.27
CA LEU A 109 -21.34 -4.59 -17.16
C LEU A 109 -20.44 -3.67 -18.00
N ARG A 110 -19.39 -3.09 -17.39
CA ARG A 110 -18.39 -2.30 -18.13
C ARG A 110 -17.66 -3.12 -19.18
N LEU A 111 -17.28 -4.35 -18.86
CA LEU A 111 -16.65 -5.24 -19.84
C LEU A 111 -17.60 -5.52 -21.02
N LYS A 112 -18.88 -5.78 -20.73
CA LYS A 112 -19.94 -6.03 -21.74
C LYS A 112 -20.22 -4.83 -22.65
N GLU A 113 -20.06 -3.59 -22.17
CA GLU A 113 -20.20 -2.38 -22.99
C GLU A 113 -19.23 -2.36 -24.18
N LEU A 114 -18.02 -2.93 -24.02
CA LEU A 114 -17.01 -2.96 -25.08
C LEU A 114 -16.92 -4.31 -25.79
N ASN A 115 -17.09 -5.40 -25.05
CA ASN A 115 -17.14 -6.75 -25.59
C ASN A 115 -18.46 -7.42 -25.17
N PRO A 116 -19.54 -7.25 -25.97
CA PRO A 116 -20.83 -7.88 -25.69
C PRO A 116 -20.77 -9.41 -25.62
N GLY A 117 -19.75 -10.04 -26.23
CA GLY A 117 -19.53 -11.48 -26.20
C GLY A 117 -18.87 -12.00 -24.92
N ALA A 118 -18.21 -11.16 -24.13
CA ALA A 118 -17.40 -11.59 -22.99
C ALA A 118 -18.20 -12.39 -21.95
N SER A 119 -17.72 -13.55 -21.56
CA SER A 119 -18.29 -14.37 -20.50
C SER A 119 -17.87 -13.88 -19.11
N VAL A 120 -18.52 -14.40 -18.07
CA VAL A 120 -18.11 -14.15 -16.67
C VAL A 120 -16.74 -14.79 -16.39
N GLU A 121 -16.40 -15.87 -17.09
CA GLU A 121 -15.10 -16.53 -16.96
C GLU A 121 -13.99 -15.65 -17.55
N ASP A 122 -14.22 -15.04 -18.73
CA ASP A 122 -13.30 -14.06 -19.32
C ASP A 122 -13.05 -12.89 -18.36
N PHE A 123 -14.11 -12.41 -17.71
CA PHE A 123 -14.02 -11.40 -16.67
C PHE A 123 -13.17 -11.85 -15.47
N TRP A 124 -13.36 -13.06 -14.97
CA TRP A 124 -12.57 -13.60 -13.86
C TRP A 124 -11.09 -13.76 -14.20
N HIS A 125 -10.76 -14.14 -15.44
CA HIS A 125 -9.37 -14.16 -15.91
C HIS A 125 -8.69 -12.79 -15.80
N LEU A 126 -9.44 -11.70 -15.96
CA LEU A 126 -8.91 -10.34 -15.92
C LEU A 126 -8.78 -9.77 -14.51
N VAL A 127 -9.82 -9.89 -13.68
CA VAL A 127 -9.88 -9.15 -12.40
C VAL A 127 -10.11 -10.00 -11.15
N ASN A 128 -10.54 -11.27 -11.27
CA ASN A 128 -10.77 -12.13 -10.10
C ASN A 128 -10.47 -13.61 -10.38
N GLN A 129 -9.20 -13.94 -10.57
CA GLN A 129 -8.76 -15.29 -10.94
C GLN A 129 -9.03 -16.35 -9.85
N ALA A 130 -9.36 -15.91 -8.63
CA ALA A 130 -9.67 -16.81 -7.52
C ALA A 130 -11.07 -17.46 -7.63
N GLU A 131 -11.96 -16.90 -8.46
CA GLU A 131 -13.31 -17.45 -8.70
C GLU A 131 -13.33 -18.51 -9.81
N LEU A 132 -12.22 -18.70 -10.54
CA LEU A 132 -12.10 -19.73 -11.57
C LEU A 132 -12.27 -21.14 -10.96
N SER A 133 -12.77 -22.07 -11.78
CA SER A 133 -12.96 -23.46 -11.36
C SER A 133 -11.62 -24.22 -11.34
N LEU A 134 -10.94 -24.18 -10.21
CA LEU A 134 -9.59 -24.74 -10.05
C LEU A 134 -9.60 -26.13 -9.42
N LYS A 135 -8.89 -27.07 -10.03
CA LYS A 135 -8.61 -28.38 -9.44
C LYS A 135 -7.61 -28.24 -8.28
N ARG A 136 -7.66 -29.14 -7.29
CA ARG A 136 -6.62 -29.19 -6.26
C ARG A 136 -5.28 -29.55 -6.91
N GLY A 137 -4.29 -28.68 -6.76
CA GLY A 137 -2.92 -28.98 -7.18
C GLY A 137 -2.30 -30.11 -6.35
N GLY A 138 -1.32 -30.80 -6.93
CA GLY A 138 -0.53 -31.80 -6.20
C GLY A 138 0.24 -31.18 -5.03
N LYS A 139 0.47 -31.96 -3.96
CA LYS A 139 1.15 -31.48 -2.73
C LYS A 139 2.57 -30.96 -2.97
N SER A 140 3.23 -31.40 -4.03
CA SER A 140 4.60 -31.04 -4.41
C SER A 140 4.69 -30.01 -5.56
N ALA A 141 3.57 -29.38 -5.93
CA ALA A 141 3.59 -28.38 -7.00
C ALA A 141 4.44 -27.17 -6.56
N GLU A 142 5.49 -26.87 -7.31
CA GLU A 142 6.35 -25.72 -7.05
C GLU A 142 5.57 -24.43 -7.29
N VAL A 143 5.29 -23.64 -6.25
CA VAL A 143 4.47 -22.42 -6.34
C VAL A 143 5.33 -21.16 -6.48
N LEU A 144 6.47 -21.12 -5.81
CA LEU A 144 7.33 -19.96 -5.75
C LEU A 144 8.15 -19.83 -7.05
N PRO A 145 8.53 -18.60 -7.44
CA PRO A 145 9.43 -18.41 -8.59
C PRO A 145 10.80 -19.07 -8.34
N GLU A 146 11.59 -19.27 -9.39
CA GLU A 146 12.94 -19.84 -9.26
C GLU A 146 13.91 -18.86 -8.60
N ARG A 147 13.77 -17.57 -8.89
CA ARG A 147 14.59 -16.47 -8.37
C ARG A 147 13.71 -15.27 -8.02
N PRO A 148 14.13 -14.44 -7.05
CA PRO A 148 13.51 -13.15 -6.81
C PRO A 148 13.52 -12.29 -8.07
N LEU A 149 12.48 -11.50 -8.22
CA LEU A 149 12.37 -10.48 -9.25
C LEU A 149 13.40 -9.37 -9.01
N ASP A 150 14.04 -8.91 -10.09
CA ASP A 150 14.93 -7.75 -10.03
C ASP A 150 14.10 -6.46 -9.96
N ALA A 151 13.92 -5.95 -8.75
CA ALA A 151 13.15 -4.74 -8.49
C ALA A 151 13.68 -3.53 -9.28
N GLU A 152 14.98 -3.47 -9.62
CA GLU A 152 15.56 -2.32 -10.33
C GLU A 152 15.09 -2.21 -11.78
N THR A 153 14.67 -3.33 -12.36
CA THR A 153 14.17 -3.40 -13.74
C THR A 153 12.69 -3.03 -13.87
N LEU A 154 11.99 -2.88 -12.74
CA LEU A 154 10.57 -2.56 -12.74
C LEU A 154 10.31 -1.15 -13.29
N LYS A 155 9.51 -1.12 -14.35
CA LYS A 155 8.71 0.02 -14.80
C LYS A 155 7.28 -0.32 -14.38
N PRO A 156 6.56 0.56 -13.67
CA PRO A 156 6.59 2.02 -13.78
C PRO A 156 7.44 2.76 -12.73
N GLY A 157 7.86 3.98 -13.06
CA GLY A 157 8.48 4.92 -12.12
C GLY A 157 7.45 5.74 -11.34
N GLY A 158 7.89 6.44 -10.30
CA GLY A 158 7.01 7.27 -9.45
C GLY A 158 6.40 8.46 -10.21
N ARG A 159 5.11 8.73 -9.93
CA ARG A 159 4.42 9.90 -10.48
C ARG A 159 4.88 11.17 -9.76
N GLN A 160 5.44 12.11 -10.51
CA GLN A 160 5.81 13.43 -10.00
C GLN A 160 4.63 14.42 -10.08
N HIS A 161 4.64 15.43 -9.21
CA HIS A 161 3.72 16.56 -9.33
C HIS A 161 4.08 17.42 -10.54
N VAL A 162 3.50 17.11 -11.71
CA VAL A 162 3.68 17.95 -12.90
C VAL A 162 2.70 19.11 -12.83
N GLY A 163 3.24 20.33 -12.67
CA GLY A 163 2.47 21.56 -12.76
C GLY A 163 2.17 21.93 -14.21
N GLY A 164 1.00 22.56 -14.45
CA GLY A 164 0.70 23.18 -15.74
C GLY A 164 0.08 22.26 -16.80
N GLU A 165 -0.28 21.02 -16.45
CA GLU A 165 -1.01 20.12 -17.36
C GLU A 165 -2.41 20.64 -17.72
N ILE A 166 -3.07 21.32 -16.79
CA ILE A 166 -4.40 21.92 -16.98
C ILE A 166 -4.22 23.41 -17.26
N PRO A 167 -4.73 23.95 -18.39
CA PRO A 167 -4.59 25.36 -18.70
C PRO A 167 -5.42 26.21 -17.72
N PRO A 168 -4.96 27.43 -17.36
CA PRO A 168 -5.70 28.33 -16.45
C PRO A 168 -7.14 28.61 -16.91
N GLU A 169 -7.36 28.65 -18.23
CA GLU A 169 -8.67 28.83 -18.84
C GLU A 169 -9.69 27.76 -18.44
N ALA A 170 -9.25 26.51 -18.28
CA ALA A 170 -10.11 25.41 -17.85
C ALA A 170 -10.51 25.54 -16.37
N LEU A 171 -9.76 26.28 -15.57
CA LEU A 171 -9.96 26.43 -14.13
C LEU A 171 -10.83 27.65 -13.76
N LYS A 172 -11.05 28.59 -14.69
CA LYS A 172 -11.88 29.78 -14.48
C LYS A 172 -13.28 29.48 -13.90
N PRO A 173 -14.02 28.46 -14.37
CA PRO A 173 -15.34 28.14 -13.81
C PRO A 173 -15.29 27.77 -12.32
N ALA A 174 -14.26 27.03 -11.90
CA ALA A 174 -14.07 26.65 -10.51
C ALA A 174 -13.73 27.85 -9.62
N ILE A 175 -12.87 28.75 -10.10
CA ILE A 175 -12.52 30.00 -9.39
C ILE A 175 -13.77 30.87 -9.22
N ALA A 176 -14.55 31.07 -10.28
CA ALA A 176 -15.79 31.84 -10.23
C ALA A 176 -16.78 31.25 -9.21
N THR A 177 -16.94 29.93 -9.20
CA THR A 177 -17.81 29.25 -8.23
C THR A 177 -17.39 29.51 -6.78
N LEU A 178 -16.09 29.50 -6.49
CA LEU A 178 -15.58 29.79 -5.14
C LEU A 178 -15.75 31.25 -4.72
N VAL A 179 -15.55 32.17 -5.65
CA VAL A 179 -15.73 33.60 -5.37
C VAL A 179 -17.20 33.92 -5.17
N ASP A 180 -18.05 33.51 -6.12
CA ASP A 180 -19.46 33.91 -6.19
C ASP A 180 -20.34 33.18 -5.19
N GLN A 181 -20.11 31.88 -4.97
CA GLN A 181 -20.99 31.05 -4.14
C GLN A 181 -20.44 30.81 -2.73
N TRP A 182 -19.10 30.85 -2.57
CA TRP A 182 -18.45 30.54 -1.30
C TRP A 182 -17.78 31.75 -0.64
N GLY A 183 -17.79 32.92 -1.30
CA GLY A 183 -17.24 34.16 -0.75
C GLY A 183 -15.71 34.13 -0.57
N ALA A 184 -15.01 33.25 -1.28
CA ALA A 184 -13.55 33.18 -1.23
C ALA A 184 -12.94 34.43 -1.89
N ARG A 185 -11.81 34.92 -1.35
CA ARG A 185 -11.07 36.01 -2.00
C ARG A 185 -10.50 35.50 -3.35
N PRO A 186 -10.49 36.29 -4.43
CA PRO A 186 -10.04 35.83 -5.75
C PRO A 186 -8.66 35.16 -5.74
N ALA A 187 -7.67 35.76 -5.08
CA ALA A 187 -6.33 35.19 -4.96
C ALA A 187 -6.30 33.87 -4.15
N GLN A 188 -7.16 33.74 -3.13
CA GLN A 188 -7.29 32.50 -2.36
C GLN A 188 -7.95 31.41 -3.20
N ALA A 189 -9.04 31.73 -3.92
CA ALA A 189 -9.73 30.81 -4.80
C ALA A 189 -8.79 30.29 -5.91
N GLU A 190 -8.03 31.17 -6.55
CA GLU A 190 -7.03 30.81 -7.56
C GLU A 190 -5.95 29.88 -7.00
N GLY A 191 -5.41 30.18 -5.82
CA GLY A 191 -4.46 29.32 -5.13
C GLY A 191 -5.03 27.93 -4.83
N MET A 192 -6.25 27.87 -4.29
CA MET A 192 -6.91 26.62 -3.93
C MET A 192 -7.19 25.74 -5.16
N VAL A 193 -7.71 26.34 -6.23
CA VAL A 193 -8.01 25.64 -7.49
C VAL A 193 -6.73 25.17 -8.17
N THR A 194 -5.68 25.99 -8.18
CA THR A 194 -4.39 25.60 -8.76
C THR A 194 -3.77 24.42 -8.02
N LEU A 195 -3.80 24.42 -6.68
CA LEU A 195 -3.31 23.30 -5.89
C LEU A 195 -4.18 22.05 -6.11
N ALA A 196 -5.51 22.19 -6.09
CA ALA A 196 -6.43 21.10 -6.33
C ALA A 196 -6.22 20.46 -7.72
N ALA A 197 -6.00 21.27 -8.76
CA ALA A 197 -5.72 20.79 -10.12
C ALA A 197 -4.42 19.99 -10.19
N ARG A 198 -3.35 20.47 -9.54
CA ARG A 198 -2.06 19.74 -9.45
C ARG A 198 -2.20 18.39 -8.75
N LEU A 199 -2.99 18.34 -7.67
CA LEU A 199 -3.26 17.09 -6.95
C LEU A 199 -4.14 16.16 -7.76
N TYR A 200 -5.10 16.70 -8.53
CA TYR A 200 -5.93 15.92 -9.43
C TYR A 200 -5.09 15.21 -10.49
N THR A 201 -4.21 15.91 -11.22
CA THR A 201 -3.39 15.30 -12.27
C THR A 201 -2.34 14.32 -11.73
N TRP A 202 -1.86 14.56 -10.50
CA TRP A 202 -0.98 13.65 -9.80
C TRP A 202 -1.67 12.31 -9.50
N CYS A 203 -2.90 12.35 -8.99
CA CYS A 203 -3.69 11.15 -8.69
C CYS A 203 -4.32 10.50 -9.94
N CYS A 204 -4.63 11.28 -10.97
CA CYS A 204 -5.35 10.83 -12.16
C CYS A 204 -4.44 10.88 -13.41
N PRO A 205 -3.77 9.78 -13.78
CA PRO A 205 -2.97 9.71 -15.01
C PRO A 205 -3.84 9.80 -16.26
N LYS A 206 -3.29 10.31 -17.36
CA LYS A 206 -3.89 10.08 -18.68
C LYS A 206 -3.78 8.61 -19.07
N VAL A 207 -4.72 8.12 -19.88
CA VAL A 207 -4.74 6.72 -20.34
C VAL A 207 -3.47 6.36 -21.13
N GLU A 208 -2.82 7.34 -21.76
CA GLU A 208 -1.58 7.16 -22.52
C GLU A 208 -0.33 7.02 -21.63
N GLU A 209 -0.42 7.42 -20.36
CA GLU A 209 0.68 7.29 -19.38
C GLU A 209 0.74 5.89 -18.76
N LEU A 210 -0.25 5.04 -19.03
CA LEU A 210 -0.38 3.71 -18.45
C LEU A 210 -0.39 2.62 -19.52
N ASP A 211 0.28 1.52 -19.19
CA ASP A 211 0.23 0.28 -19.98
C ASP A 211 -0.99 -0.57 -19.58
N PRO A 212 -1.53 -1.39 -20.49
CA PRO A 212 -2.56 -2.37 -20.14
C PRO A 212 -2.11 -3.27 -18.98
N GLY A 213 -3.01 -3.49 -18.03
CA GLY A 213 -2.73 -4.20 -16.78
C GLY A 213 -2.38 -3.30 -15.60
N GLN A 214 -2.19 -2.00 -15.82
CA GLN A 214 -1.82 -1.04 -14.80
C GLN A 214 -3.01 -0.26 -14.22
N LEU A 215 -2.88 0.15 -12.96
CA LEU A 215 -3.71 1.18 -12.35
C LEU A 215 -2.87 2.15 -11.54
N VAL A 216 -3.44 3.30 -11.21
CA VAL A 216 -2.95 4.12 -10.10
C VAL A 216 -3.68 3.77 -8.82
N TRP A 217 -2.92 3.46 -7.77
CA TRP A 217 -3.43 3.16 -6.44
C TRP A 217 -2.90 4.18 -5.43
N LEU A 218 -3.75 4.71 -4.57
CA LEU A 218 -3.34 5.61 -3.50
C LEU A 218 -2.81 4.79 -2.33
N ALA A 219 -1.52 4.44 -2.33
CA ALA A 219 -0.83 3.65 -1.30
C ALA A 219 -0.47 4.49 -0.07
N HIS A 220 -0.14 3.86 1.07
CA HIS A 220 0.42 4.62 2.19
C HIS A 220 1.85 5.05 1.84
N GLY A 221 2.22 6.29 2.08
CA GLY A 221 3.60 6.74 1.94
C GLY A 221 4.53 6.05 2.92
N THR A 222 5.82 5.99 2.61
CA THR A 222 6.87 5.41 3.47
C THR A 222 7.11 6.22 4.76
N ARG A 223 6.58 7.44 4.86
CA ARG A 223 6.67 8.29 6.05
C ARG A 223 5.73 7.80 7.16
N LYS A 224 6.28 7.50 8.33
CA LYS A 224 5.52 6.99 9.48
C LYS A 224 4.48 8.00 9.98
N SER A 225 3.24 7.55 10.14
CA SER A 225 2.18 8.28 10.86
C SER A 225 1.36 7.31 11.71
N ARG A 226 0.89 7.81 12.86
CA ARG A 226 0.02 7.05 13.78
C ARG A 226 -1.45 6.98 13.33
N ARG A 227 -1.84 7.72 12.29
CA ARG A 227 -3.22 7.78 11.76
C ARG A 227 -3.23 7.67 10.24
N THR A 228 -4.30 7.09 9.68
CA THR A 228 -4.59 7.16 8.25
C THR A 228 -4.92 8.61 7.90
N ASP A 229 -3.93 9.31 7.35
CA ASP A 229 -4.06 10.67 6.86
C ASP A 229 -4.02 10.63 5.32
N PRO A 230 -5.08 11.05 4.63
CA PRO A 230 -5.11 11.04 3.16
C PRO A 230 -3.95 11.81 2.51
N ARG A 231 -3.36 12.80 3.19
CA ARG A 231 -2.18 13.55 2.68
C ARG A 231 -0.92 12.68 2.57
N LEU A 232 -0.87 11.62 3.35
CA LEU A 232 0.24 10.68 3.34
C LEU A 232 0.02 9.58 2.31
N PHE A 233 -1.07 9.63 1.54
CA PHE A 233 -1.19 8.72 0.41
C PHE A 233 -0.29 9.15 -0.74
N GLN A 234 0.35 8.14 -1.30
CA GLN A 234 1.24 8.25 -2.44
C GLN A 234 0.57 7.53 -3.62
N PRO A 235 0.22 8.23 -4.72
CA PRO A 235 -0.23 7.61 -5.95
C PRO A 235 0.92 6.79 -6.53
N VAL A 236 0.72 5.47 -6.57
CA VAL A 236 1.66 4.52 -7.15
C VAL A 236 1.01 3.82 -8.33
N VAL A 237 1.75 3.67 -9.42
CA VAL A 237 1.31 2.86 -10.56
C VAL A 237 1.64 1.40 -10.27
N LEU A 238 0.64 0.52 -10.35
CA LEU A 238 0.79 -0.92 -10.08
C LEU A 238 0.38 -1.75 -11.29
N THR A 239 1.18 -2.74 -11.65
CA THR A 239 0.90 -3.70 -12.72
C THR A 239 0.25 -4.95 -12.13
N LEU A 240 -1.10 -5.01 -12.11
CA LEU A 240 -1.81 -6.16 -11.54
C LEU A 240 -1.73 -7.39 -12.43
N LEU A 241 -1.87 -7.22 -13.74
CA LEU A 241 -1.91 -8.34 -14.68
C LEU A 241 -1.13 -7.97 -15.93
N THR A 242 -0.08 -8.70 -16.27
CA THR A 242 0.62 -8.44 -17.54
C THR A 242 -0.14 -9.06 -18.72
N PRO A 243 0.06 -8.57 -19.95
CA PRO A 243 -0.51 -9.21 -21.15
C PRO A 243 -0.13 -10.70 -21.29
N GLU A 244 1.06 -11.07 -20.82
CA GLU A 244 1.50 -12.48 -20.79
C GLU A 244 0.70 -13.30 -19.77
N GLU A 245 0.53 -12.78 -18.56
CA GLU A 245 -0.21 -13.43 -17.47
C GLU A 245 -1.70 -13.59 -17.78
N GLN A 246 -2.28 -12.67 -18.56
CA GLN A 246 -3.66 -12.76 -19.01
C GLN A 246 -3.98 -14.07 -19.75
N HIS A 247 -2.99 -14.64 -20.43
CA HIS A 247 -3.13 -15.87 -21.22
C HIS A 247 -2.63 -17.12 -20.49
N TRP A 248 -2.25 -17.00 -19.21
CA TRP A 248 -1.77 -18.17 -18.46
C TRP A 248 -2.90 -19.17 -18.19
N PRO A 249 -2.66 -20.47 -18.39
CA PRO A 249 -3.63 -21.49 -18.07
C PRO A 249 -3.74 -21.65 -16.54
N LEU A 250 -4.88 -21.25 -15.98
CA LEU A 250 -5.18 -21.40 -14.56
C LEU A 250 -6.11 -22.59 -14.35
N ASN A 251 -5.53 -23.78 -14.19
CA ASN A 251 -6.29 -25.03 -14.05
C ASN A 251 -6.32 -25.54 -12.60
N THR A 252 -5.32 -25.16 -11.80
CA THR A 252 -5.15 -25.66 -10.44
C THR A 252 -4.97 -24.55 -9.41
N THR A 253 -5.21 -24.88 -8.14
CA THR A 253 -4.92 -23.98 -7.02
C THR A 253 -3.43 -23.65 -6.89
N ALA A 254 -2.54 -24.49 -7.43
CA ALA A 254 -1.10 -24.21 -7.47
C ALA A 254 -0.77 -23.12 -8.53
N ASP A 255 -1.44 -23.16 -9.69
CA ASP A 255 -1.28 -22.15 -10.75
C ASP A 255 -1.72 -20.78 -10.25
N LEU A 256 -2.87 -20.72 -9.56
CA LEU A 256 -3.32 -19.49 -8.91
C LEU A 256 -2.30 -18.98 -7.91
N LYS A 257 -1.79 -19.84 -7.02
CA LYS A 257 -0.79 -19.41 -6.03
C LYS A 257 0.49 -18.89 -6.69
N ARG A 258 0.94 -19.51 -7.80
CA ARG A 258 2.11 -19.08 -8.58
C ARG A 258 1.88 -17.69 -9.19
N LEU A 259 0.72 -17.46 -9.78
CA LEU A 259 0.36 -16.13 -10.30
C LEU A 259 0.32 -15.11 -9.15
N LYS A 260 -0.34 -15.44 -8.04
CA LYS A 260 -0.52 -14.50 -6.92
C LYS A 260 0.79 -14.14 -6.23
N ILE A 261 1.74 -15.05 -6.06
CA ILE A 261 3.03 -14.67 -5.47
C ILE A 261 3.81 -13.73 -6.39
N ARG A 262 3.80 -13.96 -7.71
CA ARG A 262 4.43 -13.06 -8.68
C ARG A 262 3.78 -11.68 -8.68
N GLN A 263 2.44 -11.63 -8.63
CA GLN A 263 1.70 -10.37 -8.51
C GLN A 263 2.08 -9.64 -7.21
N ILE A 264 2.08 -10.32 -6.06
CA ILE A 264 2.44 -9.72 -4.76
C ILE A 264 3.86 -9.16 -4.79
N GLU A 265 4.84 -9.95 -5.25
CA GLU A 265 6.24 -9.54 -5.37
C GLU A 265 6.37 -8.28 -6.24
N ARG A 266 5.77 -8.29 -7.44
CA ARG A 266 5.80 -7.16 -8.36
C ARG A 266 5.17 -5.90 -7.76
N ILE A 267 3.91 -5.95 -7.32
CA ILE A 267 3.19 -4.75 -6.90
C ILE A 267 3.72 -4.15 -5.60
N THR A 268 4.29 -4.97 -4.71
CA THR A 268 4.94 -4.46 -3.50
C THR A 268 6.25 -3.76 -3.84
N ALA A 269 7.07 -4.33 -4.73
CA ALA A 269 8.28 -3.69 -5.21
C ALA A 269 8.01 -2.41 -6.03
N GLU A 270 7.00 -2.43 -6.92
CA GLU A 270 6.54 -1.25 -7.67
C GLU A 270 6.07 -0.13 -6.73
N ALA A 271 5.27 -0.45 -5.72
CA ALA A 271 4.84 0.54 -4.72
C ALA A 271 6.05 1.13 -3.99
N TRP A 272 6.97 0.28 -3.53
CA TRP A 272 8.15 0.68 -2.77
C TRP A 272 9.04 1.66 -3.55
N ARG A 273 9.28 1.39 -4.85
CA ARG A 273 10.06 2.28 -5.74
C ARG A 273 9.45 3.66 -5.93
N GLN A 274 8.17 3.80 -5.60
CA GLN A 274 7.40 5.03 -5.76
C GLN A 274 7.09 5.67 -4.40
N ASP A 275 7.86 5.35 -3.35
CA ASP A 275 7.69 5.82 -1.97
C ASP A 275 6.34 5.43 -1.34
N GLY A 276 5.71 4.36 -1.83
CA GLY A 276 4.47 3.81 -1.34
C GLY A 276 4.60 2.39 -0.77
N VAL A 277 3.67 2.02 0.10
CA VAL A 277 3.56 0.67 0.66
C VAL A 277 2.12 0.20 0.75
N LEU A 278 1.92 -1.09 0.49
CA LEU A 278 0.61 -1.73 0.45
C LEU A 278 0.29 -2.44 1.76
N THR A 279 -0.91 -2.21 2.29
CA THR A 279 -1.43 -2.94 3.45
C THR A 279 -1.92 -4.33 3.03
N THR A 280 -2.08 -5.25 3.98
CA THR A 280 -2.71 -6.56 3.70
C THR A 280 -4.13 -6.40 3.13
N LEU A 281 -4.86 -5.35 3.52
CA LEU A 281 -6.17 -5.06 2.95
C LEU A 281 -6.08 -4.65 1.48
N ASP A 282 -5.03 -3.92 1.09
CA ASP A 282 -4.82 -3.51 -0.30
C ASP A 282 -4.56 -4.74 -1.17
N LEU A 283 -3.68 -5.62 -0.71
CA LEU A 283 -3.40 -6.89 -1.39
C LEU A 283 -4.66 -7.76 -1.48
N GLU A 284 -5.46 -7.85 -0.41
CA GLU A 284 -6.72 -8.60 -0.39
C GLU A 284 -7.71 -8.04 -1.41
N TRP A 285 -7.81 -6.71 -1.50
CA TRP A 285 -8.74 -6.01 -2.39
C TRP A 285 -8.32 -6.09 -3.85
N LEU A 286 -7.07 -5.80 -4.15
CA LEU A 286 -6.53 -5.79 -5.52
C LEU A 286 -6.42 -7.19 -6.12
N LEU A 287 -6.08 -8.21 -5.32
CA LEU A 287 -5.78 -9.55 -5.84
C LEU A 287 -6.92 -10.55 -5.67
N GLY A 288 -7.98 -10.20 -4.92
CA GLY A 288 -9.15 -11.06 -4.71
C GLY A 288 -8.90 -12.27 -3.80
N ILE A 289 -7.75 -12.35 -3.11
CA ILE A 289 -7.37 -13.51 -2.28
C ILE A 289 -7.48 -13.23 -0.78
N SER A 290 -7.64 -14.29 0.02
CA SER A 290 -7.82 -14.17 1.47
C SER A 290 -6.55 -13.68 2.19
N PRO A 291 -6.70 -12.98 3.33
CA PRO A 291 -5.55 -12.57 4.16
C PRO A 291 -4.68 -13.73 4.60
N SER A 292 -5.28 -14.89 4.87
CA SER A 292 -4.56 -16.10 5.26
C SER A 292 -3.68 -16.62 4.12
N LEU A 293 -4.17 -16.58 2.87
CA LEU A 293 -3.38 -16.97 1.72
C LEU A 293 -2.24 -15.98 1.45
N ILE A 294 -2.51 -14.68 1.56
CA ILE A 294 -1.46 -13.64 1.44
C ILE A 294 -0.35 -13.89 2.45
N ARG A 295 -0.70 -14.11 3.72
CA ARG A 295 0.27 -14.40 4.78
C ARG A 295 1.10 -15.65 4.47
N GLN A 296 0.44 -16.75 4.08
CA GLN A 296 1.12 -18.00 3.74
C GLN A 296 2.09 -17.82 2.55
N LEU A 297 1.72 -17.02 1.54
CA LEU A 297 2.59 -16.73 0.39
C LEU A 297 3.80 -15.86 0.78
N LEU A 298 3.59 -14.84 1.61
CA LEU A 298 4.66 -13.98 2.12
C LEU A 298 5.65 -14.78 2.99
N GLU A 299 5.15 -15.64 3.87
CA GLU A 299 5.98 -16.53 4.72
C GLU A 299 6.78 -17.51 3.85
N ALA A 300 6.15 -18.19 2.88
CA ALA A 300 6.85 -19.12 2.00
C ALA A 300 7.91 -18.43 1.12
N TYR A 301 7.63 -17.22 0.63
CA TYR A 301 8.60 -16.44 -0.14
C TYR A 301 9.81 -16.05 0.73
N HIS A 302 9.54 -15.64 1.97
CA HIS A 302 10.58 -15.35 2.93
C HIS A 302 11.44 -16.57 3.27
N GLU A 303 10.84 -17.72 3.55
CA GLU A 303 11.58 -18.97 3.84
C GLU A 303 12.48 -19.39 2.66
N ARG A 304 12.02 -19.22 1.41
CA ARG A 304 12.79 -19.63 0.23
C ARG A 304 13.97 -18.71 -0.08
N PHE A 305 13.78 -17.39 0.06
CA PHE A 305 14.77 -16.41 -0.41
C PHE A 305 15.47 -15.65 0.72
N GLY A 306 14.97 -15.74 1.95
CA GLY A 306 15.38 -14.89 3.07
C GLY A 306 15.11 -13.41 2.81
N VAL A 307 14.11 -13.08 1.98
CA VAL A 307 13.74 -11.71 1.59
C VAL A 307 12.35 -11.41 2.11
N LEU A 308 12.17 -10.24 2.75
CA LEU A 308 10.87 -9.77 3.19
C LEU A 308 10.34 -8.76 2.18
N LEU A 309 9.13 -9.00 1.64
CA LEU A 309 8.52 -8.06 0.70
C LEU A 309 8.07 -6.76 1.39
N PRO A 310 8.20 -5.59 0.72
CA PRO A 310 7.88 -4.29 1.28
C PRO A 310 6.36 -4.07 1.35
N THR A 311 5.78 -4.44 2.49
CA THR A 311 4.37 -4.17 2.81
C THR A 311 4.29 -3.07 3.87
N ALA A 312 3.15 -2.43 4.01
CA ALA A 312 2.94 -1.47 5.11
C ALA A 312 3.11 -2.12 6.49
N GLY A 313 2.85 -3.43 6.59
CA GLY A 313 3.08 -4.19 7.82
C GLY A 313 4.56 -4.30 8.20
N THR A 314 5.44 -4.50 7.20
CA THR A 314 6.89 -4.63 7.40
C THR A 314 7.57 -3.27 7.51
N VAL A 315 7.25 -2.33 6.61
CA VAL A 315 7.94 -1.02 6.52
C VAL A 315 7.46 -0.03 7.58
N LEU A 316 6.13 0.09 7.79
CA LEU A 316 5.55 1.11 8.68
C LEU A 316 5.26 0.56 10.09
N ASP A 317 5.62 -0.70 10.36
CA ASP A 317 5.23 -1.41 11.58
C ASP A 317 3.71 -1.41 11.84
N MET A 318 2.89 -1.31 10.77
CA MET A 318 1.43 -1.33 10.89
C MET A 318 0.86 -2.75 11.09
N GLY A 319 1.72 -3.77 11.02
CA GLY A 319 1.39 -5.17 11.23
C GLY A 319 1.73 -5.65 12.65
N ARG A 320 1.15 -6.80 13.04
CA ARG A 320 1.53 -7.52 14.27
C ARG A 320 2.85 -8.29 14.14
N THR A 321 3.53 -8.21 13.01
CA THR A 321 4.70 -9.04 12.70
C THR A 321 5.91 -8.52 13.46
N LEU A 322 6.02 -8.92 14.71
CA LEU A 322 7.23 -8.77 15.50
C LEU A 322 8.40 -9.63 14.95
N THR A 323 8.09 -10.55 14.03
CA THR A 323 9.02 -11.44 13.32
C THR A 323 10.05 -10.73 12.43
N HIS A 324 9.73 -9.59 11.80
CA HIS A 324 10.74 -8.90 10.96
C HIS A 324 11.85 -8.23 11.78
N LYS A 325 11.58 -7.89 13.05
CA LYS A 325 12.58 -7.32 13.96
C LYS A 325 13.55 -8.39 14.44
N ALA A 326 13.03 -9.59 14.72
CA ALA A 326 13.84 -10.76 14.99
C ALA A 326 14.79 -11.07 13.82
N LEU A 327 14.27 -11.04 12.59
CA LEU A 327 15.07 -11.25 11.38
C LEU A 327 16.19 -10.23 11.19
N VAL A 328 15.93 -8.93 11.47
CA VAL A 328 16.98 -7.89 11.44
C VAL A 328 18.13 -8.26 12.39
N VAL A 329 17.80 -8.69 13.60
CA VAL A 329 18.79 -9.12 14.59
C VAL A 329 19.53 -10.36 14.11
N GLU A 330 18.82 -11.38 13.62
CA GLU A 330 19.43 -12.61 13.12
C GLU A 330 20.43 -12.34 11.98
N MET A 331 20.05 -11.55 10.97
CA MET A 331 20.96 -11.18 9.87
C MET A 331 22.19 -10.38 10.37
N ALA A 332 22.02 -9.51 11.36
CA ALA A 332 23.14 -8.78 11.95
C ALA A 332 24.07 -9.69 12.75
N LEU A 333 23.54 -10.74 13.39
CA LEU A 333 24.32 -11.76 14.07
C LEU A 333 25.05 -12.69 13.08
N GLU A 334 24.49 -12.90 11.89
CA GLU A 334 25.13 -13.60 10.76
C GLU A 334 26.26 -12.78 10.09
N GLY A 335 26.45 -11.52 10.49
CA GLY A 335 27.54 -10.66 10.03
C GLY A 335 27.20 -9.74 8.86
N LEU A 336 25.93 -9.65 8.45
CA LEU A 336 25.51 -8.70 7.42
C LEU A 336 25.59 -7.27 7.97
N THR A 337 26.01 -6.34 7.11
CA THR A 337 26.04 -4.91 7.42
C THR A 337 24.63 -4.32 7.43
N THR A 338 24.44 -3.19 8.14
CA THR A 338 23.17 -2.44 8.13
C THR A 338 22.68 -2.17 6.70
N GLN A 339 23.57 -1.87 5.75
CA GLN A 339 23.22 -1.60 4.36
C GLN A 339 22.73 -2.86 3.62
N GLU A 340 23.37 -4.01 3.84
CA GLU A 340 22.95 -5.29 3.24
C GLU A 340 21.60 -5.73 3.81
N ILE A 341 21.42 -5.62 5.12
CA ILE A 341 20.14 -5.91 5.78
C ILE A 341 19.05 -4.99 5.22
N ALA A 342 19.29 -3.67 5.21
CA ALA A 342 18.37 -2.66 4.69
C ALA A 342 17.90 -2.98 3.25
N ARG A 343 18.83 -3.36 2.37
CA ARG A 343 18.52 -3.80 1.01
C ARG A 343 17.69 -5.08 0.98
N ARG A 344 18.04 -6.07 1.81
CA ARG A 344 17.39 -7.40 1.83
C ARG A 344 15.95 -7.37 2.36
N ILE A 345 15.62 -6.41 3.23
CA ILE A 345 14.28 -6.28 3.82
C ILE A 345 13.55 -5.01 3.39
N TYR A 346 14.05 -4.30 2.37
CA TYR A 346 13.46 -3.06 1.87
C TYR A 346 13.18 -2.06 3.00
N HIS A 347 14.19 -1.80 3.83
CA HIS A 347 14.14 -0.81 4.90
C HIS A 347 15.17 0.28 4.65
N THR A 348 15.01 1.43 5.29
CA THR A 348 16.07 2.42 5.34
C THR A 348 17.14 1.96 6.34
N PRO A 349 18.44 2.27 6.11
CA PRO A 349 19.50 1.95 7.07
C PRO A 349 19.20 2.49 8.48
N GLU A 350 18.58 3.66 8.59
CA GLU A 350 18.21 4.26 9.88
C GLU A 350 17.16 3.43 10.62
N ALA A 351 16.21 2.83 9.90
CA ALA A 351 15.21 1.95 10.50
C ALA A 351 15.88 0.67 11.03
N VAL A 352 16.80 0.08 10.27
CA VAL A 352 17.60 -1.08 10.69
C VAL A 352 18.44 -0.75 11.93
N ASP A 353 19.17 0.37 11.92
CA ASP A 353 19.98 0.82 13.06
C ASP A 353 19.15 1.04 14.32
N ASN A 354 17.94 1.58 14.20
CA ASN A 354 17.06 1.77 15.36
C ASN A 354 16.64 0.44 16.00
N TYR A 355 16.45 -0.63 15.20
CA TYR A 355 16.19 -1.97 15.73
C TYR A 355 17.42 -2.56 16.40
N LEU A 356 18.59 -2.47 15.75
CA LEU A 356 19.83 -3.00 16.32
C LEU A 356 20.20 -2.29 17.63
N ARG A 357 19.99 -0.97 17.71
CA ARG A 357 20.17 -0.20 18.96
C ARG A 357 19.21 -0.65 20.07
N LEU A 358 17.97 -1.00 19.74
CA LEU A 358 17.04 -1.53 20.74
C LEU A 358 17.51 -2.90 21.24
N PHE A 359 17.94 -3.78 20.34
CA PHE A 359 18.50 -5.08 20.71
C PHE A 359 19.74 -4.96 21.59
N ASP A 360 20.67 -4.06 21.25
CA ASP A 360 21.86 -3.78 22.07
C ASP A 360 21.49 -3.28 23.48
N ARG A 361 20.47 -2.43 23.60
CA ARG A 361 19.96 -1.99 24.90
C ARG A 361 19.39 -3.15 25.71
N VAL A 362 18.61 -4.03 25.07
CA VAL A 362 18.03 -5.21 25.75
C VAL A 362 19.13 -6.18 26.19
N LEU A 363 20.15 -6.41 25.36
CA LEU A 363 21.34 -7.21 25.72
C LEU A 363 22.02 -6.68 26.99
N LEU A 364 22.29 -5.37 27.05
CA LEU A 364 22.91 -4.74 28.22
C LEU A 364 22.02 -4.82 29.47
N LEU A 365 20.71 -4.56 29.32
CA LEU A 365 19.78 -4.66 30.45
C LEU A 365 19.67 -6.09 30.98
N ARG A 366 19.79 -7.10 30.08
CA ARG A 366 19.83 -8.51 30.46
C ARG A 366 21.12 -8.87 31.19
N TYR A 367 22.26 -8.33 30.75
CA TYR A 367 23.56 -8.49 31.41
C TYR A 367 23.52 -7.97 32.85
N TYR A 368 22.97 -6.77 33.07
CA TYR A 368 22.84 -6.19 34.41
C TYR A 368 21.64 -6.74 35.22
N HIS A 369 21.05 -7.86 34.80
CA HIS A 369 19.92 -8.51 35.48
C HIS A 369 18.74 -7.57 35.81
N VAL A 370 18.48 -6.57 34.97
CA VAL A 370 17.39 -5.61 35.18
C VAL A 370 16.05 -6.33 35.01
N PRO A 371 15.09 -6.21 35.95
CA PRO A 371 13.79 -6.85 35.80
C PRO A 371 12.99 -6.27 34.62
N ALA A 372 12.22 -7.11 33.93
CA ALA A 372 11.46 -6.74 32.73
C ALA A 372 10.53 -5.51 32.94
N SER A 373 9.94 -5.38 34.13
CA SER A 373 9.10 -4.23 34.49
C SER A 373 9.87 -2.91 34.50
N ALA A 374 11.16 -2.92 34.90
CA ALA A 374 12.04 -1.77 34.82
C ALA A 374 12.54 -1.54 33.39
N MET A 375 12.81 -2.61 32.63
CA MET A 375 13.19 -2.49 31.21
C MET A 375 12.13 -1.74 30.39
N MET A 376 10.84 -1.98 30.64
CA MET A 376 9.75 -1.23 29.99
C MET A 376 9.83 0.28 30.23
N ARG A 377 10.13 0.69 31.46
CA ARG A 377 10.28 2.10 31.83
C ARG A 377 11.52 2.74 31.21
N ILE A 378 12.63 2.01 31.18
CA ILE A 378 13.91 2.49 30.66
C ILE A 378 13.86 2.62 29.14
N THR A 379 13.27 1.64 28.46
CA THR A 379 13.27 1.56 27.00
C THR A 379 12.08 2.28 26.36
N GLY A 380 10.99 2.49 27.12
CA GLY A 380 9.75 3.08 26.61
C GLY A 380 8.95 2.15 25.66
N HIS A 381 9.31 0.86 25.61
CA HIS A 381 8.71 -0.13 24.73
C HIS A 381 7.71 -1.04 25.46
N SER A 382 6.83 -1.70 24.67
CA SER A 382 5.83 -2.62 25.20
C SER A 382 6.46 -3.91 25.74
N GLN A 383 5.78 -4.53 26.70
CA GLN A 383 6.22 -5.80 27.30
C GLN A 383 6.45 -6.89 26.25
N SER A 384 5.49 -7.10 25.35
CA SER A 384 5.58 -8.10 24.28
C SER A 384 6.79 -7.91 23.37
N LEU A 385 7.17 -6.65 23.05
CA LEU A 385 8.34 -6.40 22.21
C LEU A 385 9.64 -6.75 22.95
N LEU A 386 9.71 -6.49 24.26
CA LEU A 386 10.87 -6.81 25.08
C LEU A 386 11.02 -8.32 25.30
N GLU A 387 9.91 -9.03 25.56
CA GLU A 387 9.92 -10.49 25.75
C GLU A 387 10.49 -11.23 24.54
N GLU A 388 10.19 -10.77 23.32
CA GLU A 388 10.75 -11.39 22.11
C GLU A 388 12.21 -11.04 21.88
N HIS A 389 12.64 -9.80 22.18
CA HIS A 389 14.07 -9.47 22.14
C HIS A 389 14.84 -10.30 23.16
N LEU A 390 14.28 -10.54 24.34
CA LEU A 390 14.86 -11.44 25.35
C LEU A 390 14.91 -12.89 24.84
N ALA A 391 13.87 -13.38 24.17
CA ALA A 391 13.89 -14.70 23.56
C ALA A 391 14.99 -14.85 22.49
N LEU A 392 15.26 -13.79 21.71
CA LEU A 392 16.39 -13.78 20.76
C LEU A 392 17.73 -13.79 21.48
N VAL A 393 17.87 -13.02 22.57
CA VAL A 393 19.07 -13.05 23.40
C VAL A 393 19.31 -14.45 23.95
N GLU A 394 18.29 -15.10 24.52
CA GLU A 394 18.39 -16.46 25.06
C GLU A 394 18.73 -17.50 23.98
N LYS A 395 18.17 -17.35 22.77
CA LYS A 395 18.45 -18.23 21.64
C LYS A 395 19.91 -18.16 21.17
N HIS A 396 20.49 -16.97 21.10
CA HIS A 396 21.83 -16.75 20.53
C HIS A 396 22.95 -16.65 21.57
N PHE A 397 22.61 -16.30 22.82
CA PHE A 397 23.52 -16.14 23.95
C PHE A 397 22.96 -16.84 25.19
N PRO A 398 22.95 -18.19 25.22
CA PRO A 398 22.38 -18.96 26.31
C PRO A 398 23.19 -18.84 27.61
N ASP A 399 24.48 -18.52 27.50
CA ASP A 399 25.43 -18.38 28.58
C ASP A 399 25.96 -16.95 28.69
N GLU A 400 26.33 -16.54 29.91
CA GLU A 400 26.81 -15.18 30.18
C GLU A 400 28.18 -14.92 29.52
N GLU A 401 28.99 -15.95 29.31
CA GLU A 401 30.30 -15.83 28.65
C GLU A 401 30.18 -15.47 27.16
N SER A 402 29.26 -16.11 26.43
CA SER A 402 28.99 -15.79 25.02
C SER A 402 28.43 -14.37 24.85
N LEU A 403 27.57 -13.94 25.78
CA LEU A 403 27.04 -12.59 25.83
C LEU A 403 28.14 -11.55 26.08
N VAL A 404 28.99 -11.76 27.09
CA VAL A 404 30.13 -10.87 27.40
C VAL A 404 31.13 -10.81 26.24
N SER A 405 31.42 -11.95 25.61
CA SER A 405 32.30 -12.04 24.44
C SER A 405 31.76 -11.22 23.26
N TYR A 406 30.46 -11.32 22.99
CA TYR A 406 29.80 -10.55 21.93
C TYR A 406 29.82 -9.04 22.21
N ILE A 407 29.45 -8.63 23.43
CA ILE A 407 29.46 -7.23 23.84
C ILE A 407 30.88 -6.65 23.80
N GLY A 408 31.88 -7.42 24.23
CA GLY A 408 33.29 -7.06 24.18
C GLY A 408 33.82 -6.86 22.76
N LYS A 409 33.42 -7.73 21.81
CA LYS A 409 33.76 -7.58 20.38
C LYS A 409 33.19 -6.30 19.75
N ARG A 410 32.09 -5.76 20.29
CA ARG A 410 31.51 -4.48 19.89
C ARG A 410 32.15 -3.26 20.56
N GLY A 411 33.20 -3.45 21.38
CA GLY A 411 33.96 -2.37 21.99
C GLY A 411 33.29 -1.74 23.22
N ILE A 412 32.25 -2.37 23.77
CA ILE A 412 31.60 -1.93 25.00
C ILE A 412 32.36 -2.53 26.19
N LYS A 413 32.93 -1.66 27.03
CA LYS A 413 33.54 -2.09 28.31
C LYS A 413 32.43 -2.35 29.32
N LEU A 414 32.27 -3.61 29.72
CA LEU A 414 31.38 -4.02 30.79
C LEU A 414 32.10 -3.84 32.13
N GLU A 415 31.52 -3.04 33.02
CA GLU A 415 31.94 -3.01 34.43
C GLU A 415 31.21 -4.16 35.12
N LYS A 416 31.95 -5.07 35.76
CA LYS A 416 31.32 -6.16 36.54
C LYS A 416 30.48 -5.53 37.64
N SER A 417 29.18 -5.80 37.63
CA SER A 417 28.33 -5.50 38.78
C SER A 417 28.88 -6.32 39.94
N SER A 418 29.34 -5.64 40.98
CA SER A 418 29.91 -6.23 42.20
C SER A 418 28.84 -6.90 43.05
#